data_AF-A0A9D1FGL0-F1
#
_entry.id   AF-A0A9D1FGL0-F1
#
_cell.length_a   1.000
_cell.length_b   1.000
_cell.length_c   1.000
_cell.angle_alpha   90.00
_cell.angle_beta   90.00
_cell.angle_gamma   90.00
#
_symmetry.space_group_name_H-M   'P 1'
#
loop_
_entity.id
_entity.type
_entity.pdbx_description
1 polymer ?
#
loop_
_entity_poly.entity_id
_entity_poly.type
_entity_poly.pdbx_seq_one_letter_code
_entity_poly.pdbx_strand_id
1 'polypeptide(L)'
;MNISTKYNFKNETNFSKATVDEMNFEQIQKNTVEKLYCRAQREVCDWGSFSKVSEEFSEPDGKKIFKLYITPSPDNKKPTTRILQMSAESPFSTTFFSADILRGTKDDILKFLSDENNLKQISGYAALLSQRIDQE
;
A
#
# COMPACT_ATOMS: atom_id res chain seq x y z
N MET A 1 10.82 59.06 -5.44
CA MET A 1 10.15 58.15 -4.47
C MET A 1 10.47 56.74 -4.88
N ASN A 2 10.98 55.96 -3.92
CA ASN A 2 11.67 54.70 -4.12
C ASN A 2 11.03 53.69 -3.17
N ILE A 3 10.29 52.69 -3.66
CA ILE A 3 10.01 51.45 -2.92
C ILE A 3 9.88 50.31 -3.93
N SER A 4 11.00 49.61 -4.16
CA SER A 4 11.03 48.27 -4.75
C SER A 4 10.88 47.26 -3.61
N THR A 5 9.73 46.60 -3.53
CA THR A 5 9.50 45.58 -2.51
C THR A 5 10.04 44.24 -3.03
N LYS A 6 11.33 43.99 -2.78
CA LYS A 6 11.91 42.66 -2.89
C LYS A 6 11.38 41.79 -1.75
N TYR A 7 10.40 40.94 -2.02
CA TYR A 7 10.06 39.85 -1.12
C TYR A 7 11.08 38.71 -1.30
N ASN A 8 12.03 38.66 -0.38
CA ASN A 8 12.89 37.50 -0.16
C ASN A 8 12.05 36.41 0.54
N PHE A 9 11.45 35.50 -0.21
CA PHE A 9 11.02 34.23 0.35
C PHE A 9 12.24 33.30 0.41
N LYS A 10 12.95 33.34 1.54
CA LYS A 10 13.80 32.23 1.96
C LYS A 10 12.88 31.06 2.31
N ASN A 11 12.49 30.25 1.33
CA ASN A 11 12.10 28.88 1.60
C ASN A 11 13.38 28.04 1.65
N GLU A 12 14.06 28.11 2.80
CA GLU A 12 14.97 27.06 3.23
C GLU A 12 14.11 25.82 3.58
N THR A 13 13.53 25.19 2.56
CA THR A 13 13.15 23.78 2.68
C THR A 13 14.44 22.99 2.73
N ASN A 14 14.96 22.84 3.95
CA ASN A 14 15.81 21.73 4.31
C ASN A 14 14.97 20.45 4.10
N PHE A 15 14.83 20.02 2.84
CA PHE A 15 14.69 18.61 2.56
C PHE A 15 16.01 18.02 3.03
N SER A 16 16.04 17.61 4.30
CA SER A 16 16.96 16.56 4.71
C SER A 16 16.73 15.46 3.70
N LYS A 17 17.70 15.33 2.79
CA LYS A 17 17.88 14.18 1.94
C LYS A 17 18.13 13.04 2.93
N ALA A 18 17.05 12.52 3.50
CA ALA A 18 17.07 11.31 4.28
C ALA A 18 17.71 10.31 3.33
N THR A 19 18.94 9.94 3.66
CA THR A 19 19.69 8.90 3.00
C THR A 19 18.74 7.72 2.86
N VAL A 20 18.57 7.26 1.62
CA VAL A 20 17.62 6.20 1.20
C VAL A 20 17.91 4.86 1.91
N ASP A 21 18.92 4.81 2.79
CA ASP A 21 19.50 3.60 3.36
C ASP A 21 18.88 3.08 4.66
N GLU A 22 17.93 3.76 5.32
CA GLU A 22 17.38 3.22 6.59
C GLU A 22 15.88 3.45 6.81
N MET A 23 15.05 3.40 5.76
CA MET A 23 13.64 3.05 6.01
C MET A 23 13.60 1.54 6.25
N ASN A 24 13.52 1.13 7.52
CA ASN A 24 13.24 -0.26 7.88
C ASN A 24 12.02 -0.75 7.06
N PHE A 25 12.05 -1.99 6.58
CA PHE A 25 10.99 -2.58 5.77
C PHE A 25 9.60 -2.41 6.40
N GLU A 26 9.51 -2.46 7.73
CA GLU A 26 8.30 -2.18 8.50
C GLU A 26 7.76 -0.75 8.28
N GLN A 27 8.64 0.26 8.21
CA GLN A 27 8.25 1.65 7.94
C GLN A 27 7.77 1.83 6.49
N ILE A 28 8.40 1.13 5.54
CA ILE A 28 7.94 1.10 4.14
C ILE A 28 6.53 0.51 4.08
N GLN A 29 6.31 -0.63 4.74
CA GLN A 29 4.99 -1.26 4.83
C GLN A 29 3.95 -0.32 5.46
N LYS A 30 4.28 0.32 6.59
CA LYS A 30 3.39 1.28 7.25
C LYS A 30 2.97 2.41 6.31
N ASN A 31 3.92 3.04 5.63
CA ASN A 31 3.64 4.12 4.69
C ASN A 31 2.76 3.66 3.51
N THR A 32 2.98 2.45 3.01
CA THR A 32 2.16 1.87 1.93
C THR A 32 0.73 1.62 2.41
N VAL A 33 0.55 1.10 3.63
CA VAL A 33 -0.78 0.89 4.23
C VAL A 33 -1.51 2.22 4.40
N GLU A 34 -0.83 3.27 4.89
CA GLU A 34 -1.41 4.61 5.04
C GLU A 34 -1.82 5.23 3.69
N LYS A 35 -1.00 5.07 2.65
CA LYS A 35 -1.36 5.50 1.28
C LYS A 35 -2.58 4.75 0.77
N LEU A 36 -2.61 3.43 0.93
CA LEU A 36 -3.73 2.61 0.50
C LEU A 36 -5.01 2.99 1.25
N TYR A 37 -4.93 3.26 2.56
CA TYR A 37 -6.05 3.77 3.36
C TYR A 37 -6.61 5.08 2.78
N CYS A 38 -5.76 6.08 2.55
CA CYS A 38 -6.16 7.38 1.99
C CYS A 38 -6.79 7.25 0.59
N ARG A 39 -6.32 6.30 -0.22
CA ARG A 39 -6.92 6.01 -1.54
C ARG A 39 -8.23 5.27 -1.40
N ALA A 40 -8.30 4.26 -0.54
CA ALA A 40 -9.51 3.48 -0.31
C ALA A 40 -10.69 4.36 0.13
N GLN A 41 -10.45 5.38 0.95
CA GLN A 41 -11.48 6.34 1.35
C GLN A 41 -12.12 7.05 0.14
N ARG A 42 -11.31 7.42 -0.87
CA ARG A 42 -11.72 8.22 -2.03
C ARG A 42 -12.19 7.40 -3.22
N GLU A 43 -11.55 6.25 -3.46
CA GLU A 43 -11.65 5.49 -4.70
C GLU A 43 -12.53 4.22 -4.56
N VAL A 44 -12.67 3.67 -3.34
CA VAL A 44 -13.53 2.51 -3.12
C VAL A 44 -14.96 2.98 -2.85
N CYS A 45 -15.89 2.59 -3.71
CA CYS A 45 -17.32 2.81 -3.51
C CYS A 45 -17.91 1.77 -2.53
N ASP A 46 -18.99 2.12 -1.84
CA ASP A 46 -19.67 1.21 -0.89
C ASP A 46 -20.44 0.09 -1.59
N TRP A 47 -20.94 0.36 -2.80
CA TRP A 47 -21.77 -0.55 -3.58
C TRP A 47 -21.34 -0.57 -5.04
N GLY A 48 -21.34 -1.77 -5.63
CA GLY A 48 -21.05 -1.97 -7.04
C GLY A 48 -19.56 -2.14 -7.32
N SER A 49 -19.19 -1.89 -8.58
CA SER A 49 -17.83 -2.10 -9.09
C SER A 49 -16.99 -0.83 -9.06
N PHE A 50 -15.67 -1.00 -9.02
CA PHE A 50 -14.65 0.05 -9.08
C PHE A 50 -13.36 -0.55 -9.63
N SER A 51 -12.46 0.31 -10.13
CA SER A 51 -11.13 -0.10 -10.56
C SER A 51 -10.29 -0.54 -9.36
N LYS A 52 -9.43 -1.55 -9.55
CA LYS A 52 -8.48 -1.98 -8.51
C LYS A 52 -7.72 -0.79 -7.93
N VAL A 53 -7.78 -0.63 -6.61
CA VAL A 53 -7.01 0.38 -5.87
C VAL A 53 -5.79 -0.32 -5.27
N SER A 54 -4.58 0.12 -5.61
CA SER A 54 -3.36 -0.62 -5.25
C SER A 54 -2.20 0.30 -4.92
N GLU A 55 -1.39 -0.14 -3.96
CA GLU A 55 -0.08 0.42 -3.64
C GLU A 55 0.98 -0.68 -3.70
N GLU A 56 2.22 -0.29 -3.96
CA GLU A 56 3.35 -1.20 -4.13
C GLU A 56 4.48 -0.84 -3.17
N PHE A 57 5.19 -1.86 -2.71
CA PHE A 57 6.42 -1.72 -1.95
C PHE A 57 7.36 -2.89 -2.24
N SER A 58 8.65 -2.69 -2.07
CA SER A 58 9.66 -3.72 -2.30
C SER A 58 10.49 -4.00 -1.05
N GLU A 59 11.11 -5.17 -0.99
CA GLU A 59 12.21 -5.40 -0.02
C GLU A 59 13.36 -4.42 -0.33
N PRO A 60 14.20 -4.06 0.67
CA PRO A 60 15.32 -3.14 0.46
C PRO A 60 16.31 -3.60 -0.61
N ASP A 61 16.43 -4.91 -0.82
CA ASP A 61 17.30 -5.50 -1.85
C ASP A 61 16.66 -5.49 -3.27
N GLY A 62 15.40 -5.07 -3.38
CA GLY A 62 14.65 -4.97 -4.63
C GLY A 62 14.30 -6.31 -5.28
N LYS A 63 14.57 -7.44 -4.63
CA LYS A 63 14.35 -8.77 -5.23
C LYS A 63 12.91 -9.23 -5.18
N LYS A 64 12.09 -8.61 -4.34
CA LYS A 64 10.68 -8.94 -4.19
C LYS A 64 9.85 -7.68 -4.18
N ILE A 65 8.82 -7.68 -5.02
CA ILE A 65 7.87 -6.60 -5.17
C ILE A 65 6.53 -7.10 -4.63
N PHE A 66 5.98 -6.36 -3.67
CA PHE A 66 4.67 -6.61 -3.07
C PHE A 66 3.67 -5.57 -3.54
N LYS A 67 2.49 -6.02 -3.95
CA LYS A 67 1.36 -5.15 -4.27
C LYS A 67 0.24 -5.43 -3.28
N LEU A 68 -0.18 -4.41 -2.54
CA LEU A 68 -1.33 -4.45 -1.65
C LEU A 68 -2.50 -3.76 -2.35
N TYR A 69 -3.64 -4.44 -2.50
CA TYR A 69 -4.71 -3.94 -3.35
C TYR A 69 -6.11 -4.36 -2.91
N ILE A 70 -7.09 -3.56 -3.32
CA ILE A 70 -8.51 -3.74 -3.03
C ILE A 70 -9.26 -3.94 -4.34
N THR A 71 -10.08 -4.99 -4.42
CA THR A 71 -10.95 -5.30 -5.56
C THR A 71 -12.42 -5.40 -5.13
N PRO A 72 -13.38 -5.15 -6.05
CA PRO A 72 -14.76 -5.56 -5.83
C PRO A 72 -14.83 -7.09 -5.76
N SER A 73 -15.79 -7.62 -5.01
CA SER A 73 -16.06 -9.06 -5.06
C SER A 73 -16.44 -9.47 -6.49
N PRO A 74 -15.92 -10.59 -7.01
CA PRO A 74 -16.37 -11.14 -8.29
C PRO A 74 -17.79 -11.72 -8.19
N ASP A 75 -18.32 -11.91 -6.97
CA ASP A 75 -19.68 -12.37 -6.74
C ASP A 75 -20.66 -11.19 -6.83
N ASN A 76 -21.37 -11.09 -7.96
CA ASN A 76 -22.38 -10.07 -8.19
C ASN A 76 -23.56 -10.11 -7.19
N LYS A 77 -23.73 -11.21 -6.43
CA LYS A 77 -24.72 -11.28 -5.35
C LYS A 77 -24.26 -10.55 -4.08
N LYS A 78 -23.00 -10.13 -4.02
CA LYS A 78 -22.38 -9.43 -2.89
C LYS A 78 -21.80 -8.07 -3.32
N PRO A 79 -22.64 -7.14 -3.81
CA PRO A 79 -22.18 -5.89 -4.41
C PRO A 79 -21.49 -4.93 -3.43
N THR A 80 -21.65 -5.15 -2.11
CA THR A 80 -20.99 -4.38 -1.06
C THR A 80 -19.68 -5.01 -0.57
N THR A 81 -19.38 -6.25 -0.98
CA THR A 81 -18.16 -6.94 -0.55
C THR A 81 -16.96 -6.45 -1.34
N ARG A 82 -15.88 -6.21 -0.61
CA ARG A 82 -14.56 -5.75 -1.04
C ARG A 82 -13.54 -6.77 -0.55
N ILE A 83 -12.49 -6.98 -1.34
CA ILE A 83 -11.44 -7.93 -1.02
C ILE A 83 -10.13 -7.16 -0.92
N LEU A 84 -9.51 -7.17 0.26
CA LEU A 84 -8.13 -6.74 0.47
C LEU A 84 -7.22 -7.92 0.20
N GLN A 85 -6.26 -7.73 -0.69
CA GLN A 85 -5.38 -8.77 -1.19
C GLN A 85 -3.94 -8.27 -1.21
N MET A 86 -3.00 -9.21 -1.13
CA MET A 86 -1.59 -8.95 -1.39
C MET A 86 -1.09 -9.92 -2.44
N SER A 87 -0.27 -9.43 -3.36
CA SER A 87 0.54 -10.27 -4.24
C SER A 87 2.02 -9.98 -4.06
N ALA A 88 2.85 -10.97 -4.35
CA ALA A 88 4.28 -10.83 -4.43
C ALA A 88 4.77 -11.42 -5.76
N GLU A 89 5.77 -10.78 -6.35
CA GLU A 89 6.47 -11.23 -7.55
C GLU A 89 7.97 -11.01 -7.39
N SER A 90 8.77 -11.85 -8.06
CA SER A 90 10.19 -11.62 -8.26
C SER A 90 10.39 -10.98 -9.63
N PRO A 91 11.16 -9.89 -9.77
CA PRO A 91 11.45 -9.30 -11.07
C PRO A 91 12.35 -10.21 -11.93
N PHE A 92 12.92 -11.27 -11.34
CA PHE A 92 13.81 -12.21 -12.01
C PHE A 92 13.12 -13.51 -12.44
N SER A 93 11.82 -13.67 -12.13
CA SER A 93 11.05 -14.84 -12.54
C SER A 93 9.65 -14.43 -13.03
N THR A 94 8.97 -15.35 -13.70
CA THR A 94 7.55 -15.17 -14.05
C THR A 94 6.62 -15.61 -12.91
N THR A 95 7.18 -15.98 -11.76
CA THR A 95 6.43 -16.51 -10.63
C THR A 95 5.76 -15.37 -9.89
N PHE A 96 4.46 -15.50 -9.66
CA PHE A 96 3.69 -14.60 -8.84
C PHE A 96 2.80 -15.39 -7.89
N PHE A 97 2.66 -14.89 -6.66
CA PHE A 97 1.75 -15.44 -5.68
C PHE A 97 0.82 -14.36 -5.15
N SER A 98 -0.39 -14.73 -4.76
CA SER A 98 -1.34 -13.82 -4.14
C SER A 98 -2.10 -14.49 -3.00
N ALA A 99 -2.56 -13.66 -2.06
CA ALA A 99 -3.36 -14.08 -0.92
C ALA A 99 -4.45 -13.04 -0.62
N ASP A 100 -5.61 -13.54 -0.22
CA ASP A 100 -6.66 -12.71 0.36
C ASP A 100 -6.37 -12.49 1.84
N ILE A 101 -6.42 -11.24 2.26
CA ILE A 101 -6.19 -10.82 3.65
C ILE A 101 -7.53 -10.64 4.35
N LEU A 102 -8.46 -9.91 3.72
CA LEU A 102 -9.76 -9.62 4.31
C LEU A 102 -10.84 -9.54 3.24
N ARG A 103 -12.03 -10.05 3.55
CA ARG A 103 -13.26 -9.88 2.76
C ARG A 103 -14.32 -9.23 3.64
N GLY A 104 -14.81 -8.06 3.25
CA GLY A 104 -15.76 -7.29 4.07
C GLY A 104 -16.37 -6.13 3.30
N THR A 105 -17.04 -5.22 4.00
CA THR A 105 -17.51 -3.94 3.46
C THR A 105 -16.35 -2.95 3.29
N LYS A 106 -16.58 -1.79 2.65
CA LYS A 106 -15.59 -0.69 2.63
C LYS A 106 -15.15 -0.33 4.05
N ASP A 107 -16.09 -0.22 4.99
CA ASP A 107 -15.81 0.14 6.38
C ASP A 107 -14.94 -0.90 7.09
N ASP A 108 -15.17 -2.19 6.83
CA ASP A 108 -14.33 -3.26 7.37
C ASP A 108 -12.89 -3.15 6.86
N ILE A 109 -12.70 -2.85 5.57
CA ILE A 109 -11.38 -2.65 4.97
C ILE A 109 -10.70 -1.40 5.54
N LEU A 110 -11.42 -0.28 5.66
CA LEU A 110 -10.87 0.95 6.23
C LEU A 110 -10.50 0.77 7.70
N LYS A 111 -11.34 0.11 8.48
CA LYS A 111 -11.07 -0.24 9.88
C LYS A 111 -9.82 -1.10 9.99
N PHE A 112 -9.70 -2.12 9.14
CA PHE A 112 -8.52 -2.98 9.11
C PHE A 112 -7.23 -2.21 8.81
N LEU A 113 -7.24 -1.37 7.77
CA LEU A 113 -6.08 -0.57 7.35
C LEU A 113 -5.70 0.53 8.35
N SER A 114 -6.65 1.03 9.15
CA SER A 114 -6.38 2.06 10.16
C SER A 114 -5.83 1.54 11.49
N ASP A 115 -5.91 0.23 11.73
CA ASP A 115 -5.49 -0.38 12.99
C ASP A 115 -4.03 -0.84 12.90
N GLU A 116 -3.16 -0.20 13.68
CA GLU A 116 -1.73 -0.50 13.72
C GLU A 116 -1.43 -1.96 14.10
N ASN A 117 -2.31 -2.64 14.83
CA ASN A 117 -2.12 -4.06 15.16
C ASN A 117 -2.24 -4.97 13.94
N ASN A 118 -3.01 -4.56 12.94
CA ASN A 118 -3.19 -5.33 11.71
C ASN A 118 -2.00 -5.20 10.76
N LEU A 119 -1.09 -4.24 10.99
CA LEU A 119 0.17 -4.16 10.25
C LEU A 119 0.97 -5.47 10.38
N LYS A 120 0.96 -6.09 11.58
CA LYS A 120 1.61 -7.39 11.80
C LYS A 120 1.02 -8.51 10.93
N GLN A 121 -0.28 -8.47 10.66
CA GLN A 121 -0.92 -9.43 9.76
C GLN A 121 -0.43 -9.22 8.33
N ILE A 122 -0.41 -7.96 7.86
CA ILE A 122 0.12 -7.59 6.53
C ILE A 122 1.58 -8.02 6.39
N SER A 123 2.42 -7.78 7.39
CA SER A 123 3.82 -8.24 7.42
C SER A 123 3.92 -9.76 7.39
N GLY A 124 3.02 -10.47 8.09
CA GLY A 124 2.94 -11.93 8.05
C GLY A 124 2.62 -12.48 6.66
N TYR A 125 1.67 -11.88 5.94
CA TYR A 125 1.37 -12.24 4.55
C TYR A 125 2.54 -11.94 3.61
N ALA A 126 3.23 -10.80 3.79
CA ALA A 126 4.42 -10.48 3.01
C ALA A 126 5.52 -11.53 3.21
N ALA A 127 5.79 -11.93 4.47
CA ALA A 127 6.76 -12.97 4.78
C ALA A 127 6.37 -14.34 4.18
N LEU A 128 5.09 -14.73 4.28
CA LEU A 128 4.57 -15.96 3.68
C LEU A 128 4.77 -15.99 2.17
N LEU A 129 4.42 -14.90 1.48
CA LEU A 129 4.57 -14.80 0.03
C LEU A 129 6.05 -14.75 -0.39
N SER A 130 6.89 -14.05 0.39
CA SER A 130 8.34 -13.98 0.20
C SER A 130 8.99 -15.38 0.25
N GLN A 131 8.67 -16.17 1.27
CA GLN A 131 9.15 -17.55 1.39
C GLN A 131 8.70 -18.44 0.23
N ARG A 132 7.48 -18.22 -0.27
CA ARG A 132 6.94 -19.00 -1.38
C ARG A 132 7.65 -18.69 -2.71
N ILE A 133 8.06 -17.43 -2.90
CA ILE A 133 8.91 -17.03 -4.03
C ILE A 133 10.30 -17.68 -3.93
N ASP A 134 10.89 -17.72 -2.74
CA ASP A 134 12.24 -18.26 -2.54
C ASP A 134 12.33 -19.80 -2.71
N GLN A 135 11.18 -20.50 -2.74
CA GLN A 135 11.09 -21.96 -2.92
C GLN A 135 11.00 -22.42 -4.38
N GLU A 136 10.87 -21.49 -5.33
CA GLU A 136 10.77 -21.74 -6.78
C GLU A 136 12.09 -21.45 -7.49
#